data_AF-A0A960MWH6-F1
#
_entry.id   AF-A0A960MWH6-F1
#
_cell.length_a   1.000
_cell.length_b   1.000
_cell.length_c   1.000
_cell.angle_alpha   90.00
_cell.angle_beta   90.00
_cell.angle_gamma   90.00
#
_symmetry.space_group_name_H-M   'P 1'
#
loop_
_entity.id
_entity.type
_entity.pdbx_description
1 polymer ?
#
loop_
_entity_poly.entity_id
_entity_poly.type
_entity_poly.pdbx_seq_one_letter_code
_entity_poly.pdbx_strand_id
1 'polypeptide(L)'
;ATHFTKFGNVIPTEGKPREIHLLQRGDLRSPGALMKPGAPALWEGVAPEFSLHSGASEADGRAALAKYLTEPRNPLAWRSIANRVWLWHFGRGIVDSPNDFGRMGMEPTHPELLDFLAATLRDDPGQSLKALHRLIVTSATWRQRSDSDTSRAAIDGDNAYYWRANRRRLSAEEVRDAVLVAAGKLNRDMGGPSFQDFVIEKPEHSPHYQYHLHDPDDPKSLRRSIYRMIARSQTQPFLTTLDCADPSQMVAKRDETTTALQALALMNNPFMTTMAGHFADRVGGETDPVSAAFGIATGRSATLEERTALAAYAETYGLNNACRIILNLSEFSYVD
;
A
#
# COMPACT_ATOMS: atom_id res chain seq x y z
N ALA A 1 12.41 -18.19 -13.44
CA ALA A 1 10.96 -18.31 -13.67
C ALA A 1 10.59 -19.44 -14.64
N THR A 2 11.37 -19.70 -15.70
CA THR A 2 11.08 -20.74 -16.71
C THR A 2 11.82 -22.06 -16.48
N HIS A 3 12.84 -22.03 -15.61
CA HIS A 3 13.65 -23.17 -15.20
C HIS A 3 13.21 -23.56 -13.78
N PHE A 4 12.47 -24.65 -13.67
CA PHE A 4 12.03 -25.25 -12.41
C PHE A 4 11.81 -26.75 -12.62
N THR A 5 11.96 -27.53 -11.56
CA THR A 5 11.66 -28.96 -11.60
C THR A 5 10.19 -29.16 -11.92
N LYS A 6 9.88 -30.02 -12.89
CA LYS A 6 8.51 -30.34 -13.30
C LYS A 6 7.63 -30.62 -12.07
N PHE A 7 6.52 -29.90 -11.96
CA PHE A 7 5.57 -30.05 -10.86
C PHE A 7 4.23 -30.52 -11.43
N GLY A 8 3.92 -31.81 -11.27
CA GLY A 8 2.75 -32.44 -11.89
C GLY A 8 2.76 -32.28 -13.42
N ASN A 9 1.71 -31.65 -13.96
CA ASN A 9 1.56 -31.39 -15.40
C ASN A 9 2.18 -30.05 -15.85
N VAL A 10 2.76 -29.27 -14.93
CA VAL A 10 3.40 -28.00 -15.27
C VAL A 10 4.83 -28.28 -15.72
N ILE A 11 5.06 -28.18 -17.03
CA ILE A 11 6.35 -28.43 -17.67
C ILE A 11 7.10 -27.10 -17.81
N PRO A 12 8.38 -27.02 -17.40
CA PRO A 12 9.20 -25.84 -17.60
C PRO A 12 9.35 -25.56 -19.09
N THR A 13 9.32 -24.28 -19.47
CA THR A 13 9.54 -23.88 -20.87
C THR A 13 11.02 -23.86 -21.22
N GLU A 14 11.92 -23.89 -20.23
CA GLU A 14 13.38 -23.79 -20.44
C GLU A 14 13.75 -22.57 -21.31
N GLY A 15 12.95 -21.50 -21.22
CA GLY A 15 13.12 -20.28 -22.00
C GLY A 15 12.64 -20.35 -23.44
N LYS A 16 12.09 -21.48 -23.92
CA LYS A 16 11.49 -21.61 -25.25
C LYS A 16 10.09 -20.97 -25.26
N PRO A 17 9.80 -20.03 -26.17
CA PRO A 17 8.47 -19.46 -26.30
C PRO A 17 7.44 -20.55 -26.59
N ARG A 18 6.30 -20.50 -25.91
CA ARG A 18 5.15 -21.32 -26.25
C ARG A 18 4.49 -20.78 -27.52
N GLU A 19 4.06 -21.68 -28.38
CA GLU A 19 3.17 -21.32 -29.48
C GLU A 19 1.82 -20.86 -28.93
N ILE A 20 1.40 -19.66 -29.31
CA ILE A 20 0.11 -19.08 -28.91
C ILE A 20 -0.71 -18.92 -30.18
N HIS A 21 -1.92 -19.47 -30.18
CA HIS A 21 -2.86 -19.36 -31.29
C HIS A 21 -3.99 -18.41 -30.94
N LEU A 22 -4.51 -17.72 -31.96
CA LEU A 22 -5.77 -16.98 -31.83
C LEU A 22 -6.91 -18.00 -31.70
N LEU A 23 -7.56 -18.04 -30.54
CA LEU A 23 -8.64 -18.98 -30.28
C LEU A 23 -9.94 -18.47 -30.89
N GLN A 24 -10.63 -19.32 -31.65
CA GLN A 24 -11.95 -19.00 -32.19
C GLN A 24 -12.94 -18.85 -31.03
N ARG A 25 -13.46 -17.63 -30.83
CA ARG A 25 -14.36 -17.28 -29.70
C ARG A 25 -13.82 -17.65 -28.31
N GLY A 26 -12.50 -17.75 -28.15
CA GLY A 26 -11.86 -18.12 -26.89
C GLY A 26 -11.89 -19.63 -26.56
N ASP A 27 -12.33 -20.50 -27.48
CA ASP A 27 -12.33 -21.94 -27.26
C ASP A 27 -10.90 -22.54 -27.40
N LEU A 28 -10.38 -23.08 -26.30
CA LEU A 28 -9.07 -23.74 -26.22
C LEU A 28 -8.93 -24.95 -27.16
N ARG A 29 -10.05 -25.56 -27.58
CA ARG A 29 -10.07 -26.72 -28.48
C ARG A 29 -10.11 -26.33 -29.95
N SER A 30 -10.25 -25.04 -30.25
CA SER A 30 -10.41 -24.51 -31.60
C SER A 30 -9.30 -23.49 -31.91
N PRO A 31 -8.01 -23.89 -31.95
CA PRO A 31 -6.90 -23.00 -32.26
C PRO A 31 -6.97 -22.52 -33.71
N GLY A 32 -6.86 -21.21 -33.90
CA GLY A 32 -6.76 -20.56 -35.20
C GLY A 32 -5.31 -20.24 -35.58
N ALA A 33 -5.11 -19.07 -36.19
CA ALA A 33 -3.79 -18.64 -36.65
C ALA A 33 -2.76 -18.56 -35.52
N LEU A 34 -1.51 -18.94 -35.83
CA LEU A 34 -0.38 -18.75 -34.94
C LEU A 34 -0.13 -17.24 -34.75
N MET A 35 -0.05 -16.81 -33.50
CA MET A 35 0.20 -15.42 -33.13
C MET A 35 1.68 -15.15 -32.97
N LYS A 36 2.11 -13.99 -33.46
CA LYS A 36 3.43 -13.46 -33.17
C LYS A 36 3.39 -12.62 -31.88
N PRO A 37 4.50 -12.57 -31.13
CA PRO A 37 4.64 -11.63 -30.02
C PRO A 37 4.43 -10.19 -30.48
N GLY A 38 3.71 -9.41 -29.68
CA GLY A 38 3.31 -8.06 -30.04
C GLY A 38 2.57 -7.34 -28.92
N ALA A 39 2.13 -6.13 -29.19
CA ALA A 39 1.33 -5.31 -28.31
C ALA A 39 0.31 -4.48 -29.10
N PRO A 40 -0.77 -3.98 -28.46
CA PRO A 40 -1.73 -3.11 -29.13
C PRO A 40 -1.05 -1.85 -29.69
N ALA A 41 -1.48 -1.35 -30.86
CA ALA A 41 -0.94 -0.11 -31.40
C ALA A 41 -1.63 1.11 -30.75
N LEU A 42 -1.07 1.59 -29.63
CA LEU A 42 -1.71 2.63 -28.80
C LEU A 42 -1.31 4.08 -29.16
N TRP A 43 -0.29 4.27 -29.99
CA TRP A 43 0.15 5.59 -30.47
C TRP A 43 0.66 5.49 -31.91
N GLU A 44 0.82 6.65 -32.56
CA GLU A 44 1.25 6.71 -33.95
C GLU A 44 2.69 6.17 -34.13
N GLY A 45 2.87 5.32 -35.15
CA GLY A 45 4.18 4.78 -35.52
C GLY A 45 4.69 3.62 -34.66
N VAL A 46 3.87 3.03 -33.79
CA VAL A 46 4.21 1.79 -33.08
C VAL A 46 3.77 0.57 -33.89
N ALA A 47 4.69 -0.39 -34.07
CA ALA A 47 4.37 -1.65 -34.72
C ALA A 47 3.63 -2.58 -33.74
N PRO A 48 2.53 -3.22 -34.16
CA PRO A 48 1.78 -4.13 -33.29
C PRO A 48 2.51 -5.45 -33.06
N GLU A 49 3.46 -5.82 -33.92
CA GLU A 49 4.29 -7.01 -33.80
C GLU A 49 5.70 -6.64 -33.33
N PHE A 50 6.27 -7.44 -32.43
CA PHE A 50 7.66 -7.29 -32.01
C PHE A 50 8.58 -7.96 -33.04
N SER A 51 9.56 -7.20 -33.53
CA SER A 51 10.61 -7.73 -34.40
C SER A 51 11.63 -8.53 -33.58
N LEU A 52 11.35 -9.82 -33.41
CA LEU A 52 12.25 -10.77 -32.74
C LEU A 52 13.07 -11.55 -33.79
N HIS A 53 14.31 -11.89 -33.46
CA HIS A 53 15.15 -12.71 -34.34
C HIS A 53 14.67 -14.17 -34.35
N SER A 54 15.09 -14.93 -35.38
CA SER A 54 14.83 -16.38 -35.41
C SER A 54 15.45 -17.05 -34.19
N GLY A 55 14.69 -17.93 -33.53
CA GLY A 55 15.12 -18.60 -32.30
C GLY A 55 15.11 -17.72 -31.04
N ALA A 56 14.42 -16.57 -31.06
CA ALA A 56 14.25 -15.73 -29.87
C ALA A 56 13.68 -16.51 -28.68
N SER A 57 14.21 -16.21 -27.50
CA SER A 57 13.77 -16.79 -26.23
C SER A 57 12.56 -16.05 -25.65
N GLU A 58 11.94 -16.61 -24.62
CA GLU A 58 10.93 -15.88 -23.83
C GLU A 58 11.50 -14.60 -23.20
N ALA A 59 12.80 -14.57 -22.89
CA ALA A 59 13.44 -13.39 -22.32
C ALA A 59 13.48 -12.24 -23.34
N ASP A 60 13.74 -12.55 -24.62
CA ASP A 60 13.74 -11.56 -25.70
C ASP A 60 12.35 -10.96 -25.90
N GLY A 61 11.30 -11.79 -25.84
CA GLY A 61 9.91 -11.34 -25.87
C GLY A 61 9.55 -10.42 -24.70
N ARG A 62 9.98 -10.75 -23.47
CA ARG A 62 9.79 -9.89 -22.29
C ARG A 62 10.55 -8.57 -22.41
N ALA A 63 11.77 -8.60 -22.94
CA ALA A 63 12.57 -7.40 -23.18
C ALA A 63 11.93 -6.49 -24.25
N ALA A 64 11.36 -7.08 -25.32
CA ALA A 64 10.61 -6.33 -26.33
C ALA A 64 9.36 -5.66 -25.75
N LEU A 65 8.58 -6.39 -24.93
CA LEU A 65 7.42 -5.82 -24.23
C LEU A 65 7.84 -4.69 -23.28
N ALA A 66 8.93 -4.86 -22.53
CA ALA A 66 9.45 -3.82 -21.65
C ALA A 66 9.81 -2.54 -22.43
N LYS A 67 10.51 -2.67 -23.57
CA LYS A 67 10.84 -1.54 -24.45
C LYS A 67 9.60 -0.84 -25.02
N TYR A 68 8.58 -1.60 -25.42
CA TYR A 68 7.30 -1.06 -25.87
C TYR A 68 6.61 -0.26 -24.74
N LEU A 69 6.56 -0.81 -23.53
CA LEU A 69 5.92 -0.15 -22.39
C LEU A 69 6.65 1.14 -21.98
N THR A 70 7.99 1.14 -22.03
CA THR A 70 8.81 2.29 -21.63
C THR A 70 9.25 3.17 -22.81
N GLU A 71 8.63 3.03 -23.98
CA GLU A 71 8.96 3.87 -25.12
C GLU A 71 8.67 5.35 -24.79
N PRO A 72 9.56 6.32 -25.10
CA PRO A 72 9.32 7.73 -24.80
C PRO A 72 8.04 8.29 -25.44
N ARG A 73 7.60 7.69 -26.56
CA ARG A 73 6.37 8.03 -27.26
C ARG A 73 5.12 7.42 -26.65
N ASN A 74 5.25 6.44 -25.74
CA ASN A 74 4.11 5.85 -25.04
C ASN A 74 3.53 6.86 -24.05
N PRO A 75 2.34 7.44 -24.30
CA PRO A 75 1.80 8.50 -23.46
C PRO A 75 1.22 7.98 -22.15
N LEU A 76 0.95 6.68 -22.04
CA LEU A 76 0.18 6.09 -20.94
C LEU A 76 1.07 5.64 -19.79
N ALA A 77 2.22 5.02 -20.08
CA ALA A 77 3.10 4.50 -19.05
C ALA A 77 3.58 5.61 -18.11
N TRP A 78 4.08 6.71 -18.67
CA TRP A 78 4.62 7.85 -17.91
C TRP A 78 3.54 8.59 -17.11
N ARG A 79 2.38 8.84 -17.71
CA ARG A 79 1.24 9.46 -17.01
C ARG A 79 0.70 8.56 -15.90
N SER A 80 0.57 7.26 -16.17
CA SER A 80 0.05 6.30 -15.20
C SER A 80 0.94 6.22 -13.96
N ILE A 81 2.26 6.08 -14.13
CA ILE A 81 3.18 6.02 -12.98
C ILE A 81 3.30 7.37 -12.26
N ALA A 82 3.32 8.50 -12.98
CA ALA A 82 3.34 9.83 -12.35
C ALA A 82 2.08 10.07 -11.51
N ASN A 83 0.91 9.73 -12.04
CA ASN A 83 -0.35 9.79 -11.30
C ASN A 83 -0.38 8.83 -10.11
N ARG A 84 0.20 7.63 -10.24
CA ARG A 84 0.31 6.68 -9.13
C ARG A 84 1.17 7.22 -7.99
N VAL A 85 2.32 7.83 -8.32
CA VAL A 85 3.20 8.45 -7.33
C VAL A 85 2.49 9.64 -6.65
N TRP A 86 1.77 10.44 -7.42
CA TRP A 86 0.95 11.54 -6.89
C TRP A 86 -0.14 11.03 -5.94
N LEU A 87 -0.89 10.00 -6.36
CA LEU A 87 -1.93 9.35 -5.55
C LEU A 87 -1.41 8.88 -4.20
N TRP A 88 -0.25 8.22 -4.15
CA TRP A 88 0.33 7.73 -2.89
C TRP A 88 0.71 8.85 -1.92
N HIS A 89 1.04 10.02 -2.44
CA HIS A 89 1.38 11.19 -1.63
C HIS A 89 0.12 11.90 -1.14
N PHE A 90 -0.82 12.19 -2.04
CA PHE A 90 -1.97 13.05 -1.73
C PHE A 90 -3.27 12.30 -1.39
N GLY A 91 -3.29 10.96 -1.46
CA GLY A 91 -4.48 10.12 -1.27
C GLY A 91 -5.47 10.17 -2.44
N ARG A 92 -5.29 11.09 -3.38
CA ARG A 92 -6.08 11.24 -4.60
C ARG A 92 -5.16 11.40 -5.81
N GLY A 93 -5.49 10.73 -6.91
CA GLY A 93 -4.78 10.90 -8.17
C GLY A 93 -5.19 12.21 -8.85
N ILE A 94 -4.33 12.74 -9.73
CA ILE A 94 -4.73 13.79 -10.67
C ILE A 94 -5.83 13.25 -11.60
N VAL A 95 -5.66 11.99 -12.03
CA VAL A 95 -6.72 11.14 -12.59
C VAL A 95 -7.18 10.19 -11.48
N ASP A 96 -8.42 10.35 -11.02
CA ASP A 96 -8.96 9.59 -9.87
C ASP A 96 -9.42 8.16 -10.23
N SER A 97 -9.09 7.70 -11.45
CA SER A 97 -9.22 6.32 -11.91
C SER A 97 -7.83 5.69 -12.16
N PRO A 98 -7.05 5.35 -11.12
CA PRO A 98 -5.61 5.05 -11.26
C PRO A 98 -5.25 3.77 -12.03
N ASN A 99 -6.23 2.90 -12.33
CA ASN A 99 -6.06 1.73 -13.21
C ASN A 99 -6.65 1.92 -14.61
N ASP A 100 -7.47 2.95 -14.82
CA ASP A 100 -8.18 3.19 -16.07
C ASP A 100 -7.79 4.58 -16.58
N PHE A 101 -6.85 4.59 -17.52
CA PHE A 101 -6.40 5.79 -18.22
C PHE A 101 -7.03 5.87 -19.62
N GLY A 102 -7.37 7.09 -20.05
CA GLY A 102 -7.97 7.34 -21.35
C GLY A 102 -9.50 7.27 -21.29
N ARG A 103 -10.13 6.71 -22.33
CA ARG A 103 -11.60 6.83 -22.55
C ARG A 103 -12.47 6.21 -21.46
N MET A 104 -11.96 5.20 -20.76
CA MET A 104 -12.67 4.53 -19.65
C MET A 104 -12.31 5.13 -18.28
N GLY A 105 -11.38 6.09 -18.26
CA GLY A 105 -10.94 6.78 -17.06
C GLY A 105 -11.64 8.12 -16.85
N MET A 106 -11.39 8.68 -15.67
CA MET A 106 -11.75 10.05 -15.34
C MET A 106 -10.81 11.04 -16.03
N GLU A 107 -11.31 12.26 -16.28
CA GLU A 107 -10.46 13.34 -16.76
C GLU A 107 -9.50 13.82 -15.66
N PRO A 108 -8.27 14.24 -16.02
CA PRO A 108 -7.33 14.80 -15.06
C PRO A 108 -7.81 16.14 -14.52
N THR A 109 -7.74 16.35 -13.20
CA THR A 109 -8.04 17.67 -12.61
C THR A 109 -7.01 18.73 -13.01
N HIS A 110 -5.76 18.32 -13.24
CA HIS A 110 -4.64 19.19 -13.61
C HIS A 110 -3.84 18.54 -14.77
N PRO A 111 -4.32 18.60 -16.02
CA PRO A 111 -3.68 17.93 -17.16
C PRO A 111 -2.24 18.39 -17.39
N GLU A 112 -1.97 19.69 -17.31
CA GLU A 112 -0.63 20.25 -17.50
C GLU A 112 0.37 19.77 -16.43
N LEU A 113 -0.09 19.66 -15.17
CA LEU A 113 0.73 19.14 -14.09
C LEU A 113 1.04 17.66 -14.29
N LEU A 114 0.05 16.86 -14.69
CA LEU A 114 0.26 15.44 -15.00
C LEU A 114 1.29 15.27 -16.13
N ASP A 115 1.16 16.08 -17.19
CA ASP A 115 2.07 16.07 -18.33
C ASP A 115 3.49 16.49 -17.92
N PHE A 116 3.61 17.53 -17.09
CA PHE A 116 4.88 17.97 -16.55
C PHE A 116 5.58 16.87 -15.72
N LEU A 117 4.86 16.22 -14.80
CA LEU A 117 5.42 15.14 -13.98
C LEU A 117 5.80 13.91 -14.82
N ALA A 118 4.95 13.55 -15.79
CA ALA A 118 5.20 12.44 -16.71
C ALA A 118 6.43 12.69 -17.60
N ALA A 119 6.53 13.88 -18.20
CA ALA A 119 7.69 14.27 -19.01
C ALA A 119 8.96 14.34 -18.15
N THR A 120 8.88 14.91 -16.95
CA THR A 120 10.02 14.99 -16.02
C THR A 120 10.57 13.60 -15.69
N LEU A 121 9.70 12.61 -15.44
CA LEU A 121 10.14 11.25 -15.17
C LEU A 121 10.70 10.55 -16.42
N ARG A 122 10.05 10.74 -17.58
CA ARG A 122 10.48 10.14 -18.86
C ARG A 122 11.85 10.65 -19.29
N ASP A 123 12.07 11.96 -19.17
CA ASP A 123 13.24 12.66 -19.70
C ASP A 123 14.44 12.64 -18.72
N ASP A 124 14.21 12.23 -17.46
CA ASP A 124 15.30 11.89 -16.53
C ASP A 124 16.09 10.68 -17.07
N PRO A 125 17.41 10.81 -17.35
CA PRO A 125 18.22 9.70 -17.82
C PRO A 125 18.18 8.46 -16.91
N GLY A 126 17.95 8.66 -15.61
CA GLY A 126 17.82 7.58 -14.62
C GLY A 126 16.38 7.11 -14.39
N GLN A 127 15.37 7.77 -14.98
CA GLN A 127 13.94 7.53 -14.77
C GLN A 127 13.63 7.37 -13.26
N SER A 128 14.19 8.26 -12.45
CA SER A 128 14.30 8.08 -11.02
C SER A 128 13.00 8.44 -10.32
N LEU A 129 12.28 7.41 -9.86
CA LEU A 129 11.12 7.61 -8.97
C LEU A 129 11.51 8.42 -7.73
N LYS A 130 12.74 8.26 -7.20
CA LYS A 130 13.22 9.04 -6.06
C LYS A 130 13.33 10.53 -6.38
N ALA A 131 13.76 10.90 -7.58
CA ALA A 131 13.77 12.29 -8.02
C ALA A 131 12.35 12.85 -8.15
N LEU A 132 11.42 12.08 -8.72
CA LEU A 132 10.01 12.45 -8.81
C LEU A 132 9.37 12.62 -7.42
N HIS A 133 9.60 11.70 -6.49
CA HIS A 133 9.14 11.84 -5.11
C HIS A 133 9.68 13.13 -4.48
N ARG A 134 10.98 13.43 -4.63
CA ARG A 134 11.59 14.66 -4.10
C ARG A 134 10.92 15.91 -4.68
N LEU A 135 10.70 15.94 -6.00
CA LEU A 135 10.02 17.05 -6.65
C LEU A 135 8.64 17.31 -6.04
N ILE A 136 7.87 16.25 -5.83
CA ILE A 136 6.53 16.35 -5.22
C ILE A 136 6.62 16.82 -3.76
N VAL A 137 7.42 16.16 -2.92
CA VAL A 137 7.47 16.46 -1.48
C VAL A 137 8.15 17.79 -1.13
N THR A 138 8.79 18.43 -2.10
CA THR A 138 9.38 19.78 -1.94
C THR A 138 8.55 20.88 -2.60
N SER A 139 7.43 20.53 -3.25
CA SER A 139 6.51 21.48 -3.86
C SER A 139 5.85 22.41 -2.82
N ALA A 140 5.29 23.53 -3.30
CA ALA A 140 4.44 24.38 -2.45
C ALA A 140 3.16 23.64 -2.04
N THR A 141 2.58 22.84 -2.96
CA THR A 141 1.38 22.03 -2.73
C THR A 141 1.55 21.03 -1.60
N TRP A 142 2.66 20.31 -1.53
CA TRP A 142 2.93 19.36 -0.44
C TRP A 142 3.11 20.05 0.92
N ARG A 143 3.65 21.27 0.94
CA ARG A 143 3.96 22.03 2.17
C ARG A 143 2.79 22.87 2.69
N GLN A 144 1.59 22.73 2.11
CA GLN A 144 0.40 23.39 2.61
C GLN A 144 -0.01 22.85 3.98
N ARG A 145 -0.78 23.63 4.73
CA ARG A 145 -1.40 23.18 5.99
C ARG A 145 -2.72 22.46 5.70
N SER A 146 -3.17 21.64 6.64
CA SER A 146 -4.43 20.90 6.58
C SER A 146 -5.63 21.67 7.17
N ASP A 147 -5.44 22.95 7.54
CA ASP A 147 -6.45 23.85 8.08
C ASP A 147 -7.69 23.92 7.17
N SER A 148 -8.89 23.94 7.76
CA SER A 148 -10.15 24.11 7.03
C SER A 148 -10.48 25.59 6.81
N ASP A 149 -11.01 25.90 5.63
CA ASP A 149 -11.58 27.20 5.27
C ASP A 149 -12.99 26.95 4.71
N THR A 150 -14.01 27.52 5.34
CA THR A 150 -15.41 27.30 4.97
C THR A 150 -15.77 27.86 3.60
N SER A 151 -15.13 28.96 3.18
CA SER A 151 -15.36 29.58 1.87
C SER A 151 -14.79 28.72 0.74
N ARG A 152 -13.60 28.15 0.94
CA ARG A 152 -12.95 27.24 -0.03
C ARG A 152 -13.65 25.89 -0.07
N ALA A 153 -14.01 25.34 1.09
CA ALA A 153 -14.73 24.07 1.18
C ALA A 153 -16.13 24.13 0.53
N ALA A 154 -16.77 25.30 0.49
CA ALA A 154 -18.02 25.49 -0.24
C ALA A 154 -17.85 25.40 -1.78
N ILE A 155 -16.65 25.70 -2.30
CA ILE A 155 -16.32 25.60 -3.73
C ILE A 155 -15.77 24.20 -4.06
N ASP A 156 -14.89 23.68 -3.23
CA ASP A 156 -14.18 22.41 -3.41
C ASP A 156 -14.05 21.67 -2.07
N GLY A 157 -15.15 21.03 -1.66
CA GLY A 157 -15.21 20.29 -0.39
C GLY A 157 -14.29 19.05 -0.38
N ASP A 158 -14.12 18.42 -1.53
CA ASP A 158 -13.29 17.22 -1.71
C ASP A 158 -11.80 17.53 -1.85
N ASN A 159 -11.42 18.81 -1.86
CA ASN A 159 -10.06 19.29 -2.07
C ASN A 159 -9.42 18.75 -3.37
N ALA A 160 -10.23 18.63 -4.44
CA ALA A 160 -9.78 18.19 -5.77
C ALA A 160 -8.75 19.14 -6.40
N TYR A 161 -8.77 20.42 -6.01
CA TYR A 161 -7.86 21.47 -6.46
C TYR A 161 -6.69 21.72 -5.49
N TYR A 162 -6.51 20.89 -4.45
CA TYR A 162 -5.39 20.95 -3.51
C TYR A 162 -5.16 22.34 -2.92
N TRP A 163 -6.22 22.95 -2.39
CA TRP A 163 -6.17 24.25 -1.71
C TRP A 163 -5.70 24.16 -0.25
N ARG A 164 -5.63 22.94 0.29
CA ARG A 164 -5.00 22.55 1.57
C ARG A 164 -4.32 21.18 1.47
N ALA A 165 -3.54 20.81 2.48
CA ALA A 165 -3.10 19.42 2.66
C ALA A 165 -4.26 18.51 3.08
N ASN A 166 -4.24 17.26 2.62
CA ASN A 166 -5.20 16.25 3.02
C ASN A 166 -4.75 15.59 4.33
N ARG A 167 -5.67 15.51 5.30
CA ARG A 167 -5.50 14.58 6.43
C ARG A 167 -5.52 13.17 5.86
N ARG A 168 -4.49 12.40 6.16
CA ARG A 168 -4.32 11.05 5.63
C ARG A 168 -4.43 10.06 6.75
N ARG A 169 -5.35 9.10 6.61
CA ARG A 169 -5.38 7.97 7.53
C ARG A 169 -4.20 7.03 7.29
N LEU A 170 -3.68 6.48 8.36
CA LEU A 170 -2.72 5.37 8.31
C LEU A 170 -3.42 4.12 7.73
N SER A 171 -2.78 3.51 6.74
CA SER A 171 -3.14 2.18 6.25
C SER A 171 -2.98 1.12 7.35
N ALA A 172 -3.66 -0.03 7.21
CA ALA A 172 -3.60 -1.13 8.18
C ALA A 172 -2.18 -1.49 8.63
N GLU A 173 -1.25 -1.58 7.68
CA GLU A 173 0.15 -1.90 7.91
C GLU A 173 0.89 -0.78 8.65
N GLU A 174 0.59 0.49 8.34
CA GLU A 174 1.14 1.65 9.04
C GLU A 174 0.59 1.74 10.47
N VAL A 175 -0.70 1.45 10.70
CA VAL A 175 -1.28 1.40 12.05
C VAL A 175 -0.56 0.35 12.88
N ARG A 176 -0.40 -0.87 12.35
CA ARG A 176 0.33 -1.95 13.04
C ARG A 176 1.77 -1.53 13.37
N ASP A 177 2.48 -0.94 12.40
CA ASP A 177 3.86 -0.49 12.60
C ASP A 177 3.93 0.69 13.60
N ALA A 178 2.96 1.61 13.59
CA ALA A 178 2.88 2.71 14.54
C ALA A 178 2.66 2.22 15.97
N VAL A 179 1.83 1.19 16.16
CA VAL A 179 1.63 0.54 17.47
C VAL A 179 2.93 -0.08 17.98
N LEU A 180 3.67 -0.79 17.11
CA LEU A 180 5.00 -1.32 17.46
C LEU A 180 5.99 -0.21 17.83
N VAL A 181 5.94 0.93 17.14
CA VAL A 181 6.77 2.11 17.47
C VAL A 181 6.40 2.69 18.82
N ALA A 182 5.11 2.89 19.10
CA ALA A 182 4.62 3.42 20.37
C ALA A 182 5.00 2.50 21.53
N ALA A 183 4.80 1.18 21.38
CA ALA A 183 5.19 0.17 22.36
C ALA A 183 6.72 0.00 22.53
N GLY A 184 7.54 0.60 21.65
CA GLY A 184 9.00 0.44 21.70
C GLY A 184 9.48 -0.96 21.29
N LYS A 185 8.69 -1.68 20.50
CA LYS A 185 8.94 -3.07 20.09
C LYS A 185 9.35 -3.22 18.63
N LEU A 186 9.21 -2.19 17.81
CA LEU A 186 9.52 -2.29 16.38
C LEU A 186 11.00 -2.65 16.14
N ASN A 187 11.24 -3.84 15.58
CA ASN A 187 12.50 -4.18 14.95
C ASN A 187 12.59 -3.51 13.56
N ARG A 188 13.64 -2.69 13.36
CA ARG A 188 13.92 -1.92 12.15
C ARG A 188 14.88 -2.61 11.18
N ASP A 189 15.31 -3.83 11.46
CA ASP A 189 16.22 -4.60 10.61
C ASP A 189 15.67 -4.76 9.20
N MET A 190 16.53 -4.45 8.23
CA MET A 190 16.21 -4.50 6.80
C MET A 190 16.63 -5.83 6.16
N GLY A 191 15.84 -6.30 5.19
CA GLY A 191 16.09 -7.56 4.49
C GLY A 191 15.70 -8.79 5.32
N GLY A 192 16.30 -9.93 5.00
CA GLY A 192 16.00 -11.20 5.69
C GLY A 192 14.64 -11.81 5.30
N PRO A 193 14.33 -13.00 5.84
CA PRO A 193 13.11 -13.73 5.51
C PRO A 193 11.85 -13.04 6.03
N SER A 194 10.71 -13.32 5.39
CA SER A 194 9.41 -12.89 5.90
C SER A 194 9.08 -13.59 7.22
N PHE A 195 8.22 -12.97 8.04
CA PHE A 195 7.62 -13.61 9.21
C PHE A 195 6.18 -14.05 8.93
N GLN A 196 5.71 -15.03 9.69
CA GLN A 196 4.32 -15.48 9.69
C GLN A 196 3.64 -14.97 10.95
N ASP A 197 2.48 -14.34 10.83
CA ASP A 197 1.62 -13.94 11.94
C ASP A 197 0.42 -14.89 12.09
N PHE A 198 0.65 -16.17 11.79
CA PHE A 198 -0.33 -17.24 11.82
C PHE A 198 0.37 -18.57 12.05
N VAL A 199 -0.37 -19.53 12.61
CA VAL A 199 0.03 -20.94 12.65
C VAL A 199 -0.59 -21.67 11.47
N ILE A 200 0.20 -22.45 10.73
CA ILE A 200 -0.31 -23.30 9.65
C ILE A 200 -0.72 -24.65 10.24
N GLU A 201 -2.00 -24.97 10.13
CA GLU A 201 -2.51 -26.32 10.35
C GLU A 201 -2.77 -27.00 9.00
N LYS A 202 -2.65 -28.34 8.96
CA LYS A 202 -2.92 -29.15 7.76
C LYS A 202 -2.16 -28.64 6.51
N PRO A 203 -0.82 -28.62 6.52
CA PRO A 203 -0.03 -27.99 5.45
C PRO A 203 -0.20 -28.65 4.07
N GLU A 204 -0.76 -29.86 4.03
CA GLU A 204 -0.96 -30.63 2.80
C GLU A 204 -2.33 -30.32 2.18
N HIS A 205 -2.35 -30.08 0.86
CA HIS A 205 -3.52 -29.84 0.00
C HIS A 205 -4.34 -28.56 0.25
N SER A 206 -4.67 -28.25 1.51
CA SER A 206 -5.49 -27.08 1.89
C SER A 206 -5.02 -26.51 3.24
N PRO A 207 -3.97 -25.68 3.26
CA PRO A 207 -3.44 -25.10 4.49
C PRO A 207 -4.48 -24.21 5.17
N HIS A 208 -4.60 -24.35 6.49
CA HIS A 208 -5.42 -23.49 7.33
C HIS A 208 -4.52 -22.46 8.04
N TYR A 209 -4.75 -21.17 7.82
CA TYR A 209 -3.97 -20.09 8.44
C TYR A 209 -4.68 -19.58 9.70
N GLN A 210 -4.22 -20.05 10.86
CA GLN A 210 -4.81 -19.72 12.16
C GLN A 210 -4.16 -18.47 12.75
N TYR A 211 -4.59 -17.29 12.30
CA TYR A 211 -4.09 -16.00 12.81
C TYR A 211 -4.34 -15.79 14.31
N HIS A 212 -5.42 -16.37 14.85
CA HIS A 212 -5.77 -16.22 16.27
C HIS A 212 -4.87 -17.04 17.22
N LEU A 213 -4.09 -17.99 16.69
CA LEU A 213 -3.12 -18.78 17.46
C LEU A 213 -1.72 -18.17 17.46
N HIS A 214 -1.51 -17.09 16.70
CA HIS A 214 -0.22 -16.42 16.65
C HIS A 214 0.04 -15.67 17.96
N ASP A 215 1.26 -15.83 18.50
CA ASP A 215 1.71 -15.11 19.69
C ASP A 215 2.07 -13.65 19.32
N PRO A 216 1.35 -12.65 19.83
CA PRO A 216 1.66 -11.25 19.57
C PRO A 216 3.06 -10.81 20.05
N ASP A 217 3.67 -11.57 20.97
CA ASP A 217 5.01 -11.31 21.50
C ASP A 217 6.14 -12.03 20.73
N ASP A 218 5.84 -12.81 19.68
CA ASP A 218 6.88 -13.45 18.87
C ASP A 218 7.85 -12.38 18.30
N PRO A 219 9.14 -12.38 18.69
CA PRO A 219 10.12 -11.40 18.24
C PRO A 219 10.28 -11.33 16.71
N LYS A 220 10.01 -12.42 16.00
CA LYS A 220 10.04 -12.44 14.52
C LYS A 220 8.94 -11.57 13.93
N SER A 221 7.81 -11.47 14.62
CA SER A 221 6.65 -10.70 14.19
C SER A 221 6.75 -9.23 14.56
N LEU A 222 7.59 -8.84 15.53
CA LEU A 222 7.76 -7.45 15.98
C LEU A 222 8.52 -6.54 14.98
N ARG A 223 8.60 -6.92 13.70
CA ARG A 223 9.22 -6.14 12.62
C ARG A 223 8.18 -5.46 11.72
N ARG A 224 8.67 -4.56 10.87
CA ARG A 224 7.85 -3.81 9.89
C ARG A 224 6.94 -4.73 9.09
N SER A 225 5.70 -4.33 8.91
CA SER A 225 4.65 -5.09 8.25
C SER A 225 4.94 -5.40 6.78
N ILE A 226 5.88 -4.68 6.15
CA ILE A 226 6.36 -4.98 4.79
C ILE A 226 7.04 -6.36 4.66
N TYR A 227 7.53 -6.93 5.77
CA TYR A 227 8.15 -8.25 5.80
C TYR A 227 7.17 -9.38 6.17
N ARG A 228 5.88 -9.09 6.27
CA ARG A 228 4.88 -10.08 6.63
C ARG A 228 4.63 -11.02 5.44
N MET A 229 4.51 -12.31 5.70
CA MET A 229 4.07 -13.27 4.69
C MET A 229 2.59 -13.04 4.39
N ILE A 230 2.23 -13.00 3.11
CA ILE A 230 0.85 -12.79 2.67
C ILE A 230 0.29 -14.11 2.13
N ALA A 231 -0.72 -14.67 2.80
CA ALA A 231 -1.52 -15.76 2.27
C ALA A 231 -2.57 -15.19 1.30
N ARG A 232 -2.51 -15.56 0.01
CA ARG A 232 -3.43 -15.05 -1.00
C ARG A 232 -4.86 -15.58 -0.86
N SER A 233 -5.04 -16.72 -0.20
CA SER A 233 -6.34 -17.39 -0.04
C SER A 233 -7.07 -17.02 1.26
N GLN A 234 -6.39 -16.39 2.22
CA GLN A 234 -6.99 -16.01 3.51
C GLN A 234 -6.35 -14.72 4.02
N THR A 235 -7.19 -13.68 4.13
CA THR A 235 -6.75 -12.37 4.62
C THR A 235 -6.52 -12.37 6.13
N GLN A 236 -5.66 -11.46 6.60
CA GLN A 236 -5.36 -11.26 8.02
C GLN A 236 -6.53 -10.48 8.65
N PRO A 237 -7.33 -11.05 9.58
CA PRO A 237 -8.61 -10.44 9.99
C PRO A 237 -8.52 -9.04 10.62
N PHE A 238 -7.49 -8.79 11.42
CA PHE A 238 -7.24 -7.48 12.04
C PHE A 238 -6.93 -6.41 11.00
N LEU A 239 -6.03 -6.73 10.05
CA LEU A 239 -5.65 -5.79 9.00
C LEU A 239 -6.78 -5.61 8.00
N THR A 240 -7.52 -6.66 7.65
CA THR A 240 -8.72 -6.56 6.80
C THR A 240 -9.75 -5.61 7.40
N THR A 241 -9.96 -5.67 8.71
CA THR A 241 -10.86 -4.74 9.40
C THR A 241 -10.41 -3.29 9.22
N LEU A 242 -9.10 -3.05 9.15
CA LEU A 242 -8.46 -1.74 8.92
C LEU A 242 -8.24 -1.43 7.42
N ASP A 243 -9.09 -1.96 6.54
CA ASP A 243 -9.03 -1.73 5.09
C ASP A 243 -7.71 -2.20 4.45
N CYS A 244 -7.20 -3.36 4.88
CA CYS A 244 -6.11 -4.04 4.19
C CYS A 244 -6.50 -4.46 2.78
N ALA A 245 -5.65 -4.13 1.80
CA ALA A 245 -5.88 -4.54 0.42
C ALA A 245 -5.96 -6.08 0.32
N ASP A 246 -6.98 -6.58 -0.36
CA ASP A 246 -7.17 -8.01 -0.57
C ASP A 246 -6.09 -8.54 -1.54
N PRO A 247 -5.23 -9.50 -1.10
CA PRO A 247 -4.13 -10.03 -1.92
C PRO A 247 -4.58 -10.93 -3.08
N SER A 248 -5.86 -11.27 -3.15
CA SER A 248 -6.48 -11.96 -4.27
C SER A 248 -6.95 -11.00 -5.38
N GLN A 249 -7.10 -9.71 -5.08
CA GLN A 249 -7.66 -8.69 -5.98
C GLN A 249 -6.61 -7.69 -6.47
N MET A 250 -6.94 -6.99 -7.56
CA MET A 250 -6.18 -5.83 -8.00
C MET A 250 -6.75 -4.57 -7.34
N VAL A 251 -6.01 -4.00 -6.39
CA VAL A 251 -6.44 -2.79 -5.67
C VAL A 251 -5.72 -1.56 -6.23
N ALA A 252 -6.46 -0.72 -6.95
CA ALA A 252 -5.92 0.47 -7.62
C ALA A 252 -5.62 1.61 -6.63
N LYS A 253 -6.56 1.82 -5.71
CA LYS A 253 -6.60 2.78 -4.62
C LYS A 253 -7.21 2.04 -3.42
N ARG A 254 -6.70 2.29 -2.22
CA ARG A 254 -7.24 1.66 -1.02
C ARG A 254 -8.47 2.41 -0.56
N ASP A 255 -9.44 1.67 -0.06
CA ASP A 255 -10.59 2.24 0.60
C ASP A 255 -10.17 2.82 1.96
N GLU A 256 -10.87 3.86 2.38
CA GLU A 256 -10.71 4.47 3.69
C GLU A 256 -12.09 4.58 4.32
N THR A 257 -12.38 3.71 5.28
CA THR A 257 -13.70 3.64 5.93
C THR A 257 -13.58 3.96 7.40
N THR A 258 -14.44 4.80 7.99
CA THR A 258 -14.44 5.01 9.46
C THR A 258 -15.61 4.24 10.06
N THR A 259 -15.32 3.11 10.72
CA THR A 259 -16.36 2.21 11.24
C THR A 259 -16.16 1.88 12.73
N ALA A 260 -17.26 1.58 13.42
CA ALA A 260 -17.21 1.11 14.81
C ALA A 260 -16.42 -0.20 14.95
N LEU A 261 -16.42 -1.07 13.93
CA LEU A 261 -15.66 -2.32 13.93
C LEU A 261 -14.15 -2.08 14.00
N GLN A 262 -13.65 -1.03 13.34
CA GLN A 262 -12.24 -0.66 13.41
C GLN A 262 -11.84 -0.17 14.80
N ALA A 263 -12.65 0.70 15.41
CA ALA A 263 -12.43 1.13 16.79
C ALA A 263 -12.45 -0.06 17.76
N LEU A 264 -13.42 -0.98 17.60
CA LEU A 264 -13.50 -2.21 18.40
C LEU A 264 -12.33 -3.15 18.15
N ALA A 265 -11.80 -3.25 16.93
CA ALA A 265 -10.62 -4.05 16.61
C ALA A 265 -9.35 -3.46 17.24
N LEU A 266 -9.15 -2.14 17.14
CA LEU A 266 -8.05 -1.44 17.82
C LEU A 266 -8.13 -1.58 19.34
N MET A 267 -9.34 -1.70 19.89
CA MET A 267 -9.51 -1.93 21.32
C MET A 267 -9.22 -3.39 21.65
N ASN A 268 -9.84 -4.36 20.99
CA ASN A 268 -9.96 -5.73 21.51
C ASN A 268 -9.01 -6.76 20.89
N ASN A 269 -8.24 -6.41 19.85
CA ASN A 269 -7.34 -7.37 19.24
C ASN A 269 -6.20 -7.77 20.21
N PRO A 270 -5.82 -9.06 20.30
CA PRO A 270 -4.73 -9.52 21.16
C PRO A 270 -3.42 -8.76 20.96
N PHE A 271 -3.08 -8.42 19.71
CA PHE A 271 -1.91 -7.60 19.41
C PHE A 271 -1.99 -6.22 20.06
N MET A 272 -3.14 -5.56 19.99
CA MET A 272 -3.34 -4.24 20.58
C MET A 272 -3.24 -4.29 22.11
N THR A 273 -3.82 -5.31 22.74
CA THR A 273 -3.76 -5.47 24.20
C THR A 273 -2.34 -5.77 24.68
N THR A 274 -1.59 -6.62 23.97
CA THR A 274 -0.20 -6.93 24.31
C THR A 274 0.69 -5.69 24.12
N MET A 275 0.54 -4.97 23.00
CA MET A 275 1.34 -3.77 22.73
C MET A 275 0.99 -2.61 23.67
N ALA A 276 -0.26 -2.48 24.13
CA ALA A 276 -0.63 -1.51 25.16
C ALA A 276 0.06 -1.80 26.51
N GLY A 277 0.27 -3.08 26.85
CA GLY A 277 1.08 -3.47 28.01
C GLY A 277 2.52 -3.01 27.88
N HIS A 278 3.18 -3.34 26.77
CA HIS A 278 4.55 -2.88 26.51
C HIS A 278 4.68 -1.35 26.44
N PHE A 279 3.65 -0.67 25.93
CA PHE A 279 3.62 0.78 25.89
C PHE A 279 3.54 1.37 27.31
N ALA A 280 2.71 0.79 28.18
CA ALA A 280 2.65 1.19 29.59
C ALA A 280 3.98 0.93 30.32
N ASP A 281 4.63 -0.21 30.08
CA ASP A 281 5.95 -0.50 30.64
C ASP A 281 7.00 0.53 30.19
N ARG A 282 6.94 0.93 28.91
CA ARG A 282 7.84 1.93 28.34
C ARG A 282 7.70 3.30 29.02
N VAL A 283 6.49 3.74 29.31
CA VAL A 283 6.23 5.07 29.90
C VAL A 283 6.13 5.05 31.43
N GLY A 284 6.06 3.88 32.07
CA GLY A 284 5.80 3.74 33.49
C GLY A 284 6.87 4.33 34.42
N GLY A 285 8.09 4.56 33.92
CA GLY A 285 9.17 5.22 34.64
C GLY A 285 9.18 6.76 34.52
N GLU A 286 8.31 7.32 33.68
CA GLU A 286 8.24 8.78 33.47
C GLU A 286 7.60 9.48 34.67
N THR A 287 7.92 10.77 34.86
CA THR A 287 7.30 11.57 35.93
C THR A 287 5.79 11.75 35.70
N ASP A 288 5.38 11.81 34.42
CA ASP A 288 3.97 11.81 34.01
C ASP A 288 3.78 10.81 32.86
N PRO A 289 3.53 9.52 33.18
CA PRO A 289 3.40 8.47 32.18
C PRO A 289 2.26 8.70 31.18
N VAL A 290 1.17 9.34 31.62
CA VAL A 290 0.01 9.63 30.77
C VAL A 290 0.34 10.68 29.73
N SER A 291 0.95 11.79 30.14
CA SER A 291 1.39 12.83 29.22
C SER A 291 2.46 12.31 28.24
N ALA A 292 3.38 11.46 28.71
CA ALA A 292 4.39 10.82 27.87
C ALA A 292 3.76 9.89 26.81
N ALA A 293 2.84 9.02 27.22
CA ALA A 293 2.12 8.13 26.31
C ALA A 293 1.32 8.92 25.27
N PHE A 294 0.60 9.97 25.70
CA PHE A 294 -0.16 10.82 24.79
C PHE A 294 0.74 11.50 23.75
N GLY A 295 1.87 12.04 24.18
CA GLY A 295 2.85 12.68 23.29
C GLY A 295 3.47 11.72 22.29
N ILE A 296 3.82 10.50 22.71
CA ILE A 296 4.37 9.47 21.81
C ILE A 296 3.33 9.05 20.76
N ALA A 297 2.06 8.89 21.15
CA ALA A 297 1.02 8.42 20.26
C ALA A 297 0.52 9.50 19.28
N THR A 298 0.38 10.74 19.73
CA THR A 298 -0.29 11.81 18.95
C THR A 298 0.67 12.85 18.39
N GLY A 299 1.93 12.87 18.82
CA GLY A 299 2.90 13.89 18.41
C GLY A 299 2.68 15.28 19.01
N ARG A 300 1.68 15.46 19.88
CA ARG A 300 1.39 16.72 20.59
C ARG A 300 1.26 16.51 22.10
N SER A 301 1.37 17.60 22.86
CA SER A 301 1.04 17.56 24.29
C SER A 301 -0.47 17.37 24.51
N ALA A 302 -0.81 16.59 25.54
CA ALA A 302 -2.17 16.51 26.03
C ALA A 302 -2.63 17.88 26.58
N THR A 303 -3.87 18.25 26.31
CA THR A 303 -4.53 19.35 27.01
C THR A 303 -4.75 18.99 28.48
N LEU A 304 -5.02 19.98 29.32
CA LEU A 304 -5.29 19.75 30.75
C LEU A 304 -6.49 18.82 30.98
N GLU A 305 -7.52 18.93 30.14
CA GLU A 305 -8.71 18.09 30.21
C GLU A 305 -8.39 16.64 29.83
N GLU A 306 -7.74 16.42 28.68
CA GLU A 306 -7.33 15.09 28.21
C GLU A 306 -6.43 14.39 29.24
N ARG A 307 -5.43 15.11 29.74
CA ARG A 307 -4.50 14.59 30.75
C ARG A 307 -5.26 14.20 32.02
N THR A 308 -6.12 15.08 32.53
CA THR A 308 -6.89 14.83 33.77
C THR A 308 -7.79 13.61 33.62
N ALA A 309 -8.50 13.49 32.49
CA ALA A 309 -9.39 12.35 32.23
C ALA A 309 -8.61 11.03 32.10
N LEU A 310 -7.51 11.02 31.35
CA LEU A 310 -6.67 9.84 31.16
C LEU A 310 -5.94 9.43 32.45
N ALA A 311 -5.51 10.38 33.27
CA ALA A 311 -4.89 10.12 34.57
C ALA A 311 -5.88 9.47 35.54
N ALA A 312 -7.09 10.04 35.68
CA ALA A 312 -8.15 9.44 36.50
C ALA A 312 -8.51 8.02 36.04
N TYR A 313 -8.53 7.81 34.71
CA TYR A 313 -8.76 6.48 34.14
C TYR A 313 -7.60 5.51 34.44
N ALA A 314 -6.35 5.96 34.30
CA ALA A 314 -5.15 5.17 34.62
C ALA A 314 -5.07 4.80 36.10
N GLU A 315 -5.48 5.68 37.01
CA GLU A 315 -5.57 5.40 38.45
C GLU A 315 -6.60 4.31 38.76
N THR A 316 -7.72 4.32 38.05
CA THR A 316 -8.83 3.38 38.30
C THR A 316 -8.58 2.01 37.65
N TYR A 317 -8.06 1.99 36.42
CA TYR A 317 -7.97 0.79 35.58
C TYR A 317 -6.55 0.39 35.20
N GLY A 318 -5.55 1.14 35.63
CA GLY A 318 -4.14 0.91 35.32
C GLY A 318 -3.67 1.57 34.02
N LEU A 319 -2.36 1.83 33.96
CA LEU A 319 -1.71 2.51 32.84
C LEU A 319 -1.80 1.73 31.52
N ASN A 320 -1.84 0.40 31.56
CA ASN A 320 -2.05 -0.44 30.37
C ASN A 320 -3.39 -0.09 29.68
N ASN A 321 -4.49 -0.03 30.44
CA ASN A 321 -5.79 0.33 29.87
C ASN A 321 -5.81 1.78 29.37
N ALA A 322 -5.12 2.70 30.03
CA ALA A 322 -4.97 4.07 29.52
C ALA A 322 -4.21 4.11 28.19
N CYS A 323 -3.09 3.39 28.07
CA CYS A 323 -2.33 3.27 26.82
C CYS A 323 -3.18 2.65 25.70
N ARG A 324 -4.01 1.66 26.03
CA ARG A 324 -4.95 1.04 25.09
C ARG A 324 -5.99 2.04 24.57
N ILE A 325 -6.50 2.95 25.41
CA ILE A 325 -7.39 4.05 24.98
C ILE A 325 -6.63 5.03 24.08
N ILE A 326 -5.42 5.41 24.47
CA ILE A 326 -4.58 6.35 23.71
C ILE A 326 -4.32 5.82 22.28
N LEU A 327 -4.02 4.52 22.13
CA LEU A 327 -3.85 3.88 20.83
C LEU A 327 -5.15 3.76 20.01
N ASN A 328 -6.31 4.03 20.61
CA ASN A 328 -7.62 4.03 19.95
C ASN A 328 -8.09 5.44 19.57
N LEU A 329 -7.36 6.49 19.95
CA LEU A 329 -7.70 7.86 19.58
C LEU A 329 -7.71 7.99 18.05
N SER A 330 -8.58 8.87 17.54
CA SER A 330 -8.59 9.18 16.11
C SER A 330 -7.22 9.73 15.70
N GLU A 331 -6.65 10.64 16.47
CA GLU A 331 -5.33 11.24 16.20
C GLU A 331 -4.19 10.22 16.07
N PHE A 332 -4.29 9.04 16.67
CA PHE A 332 -3.29 7.99 16.49
C PHE A 332 -3.33 7.38 15.08
N SER A 333 -4.50 7.43 14.42
CA SER A 333 -4.73 6.81 13.12
C SER A 333 -4.61 7.78 11.93
N TYR A 334 -4.36 9.07 12.16
CA TYR A 334 -4.27 10.08 11.09
C TYR A 334 -2.94 10.85 11.14
N VAL A 335 -2.51 11.34 9.98
CA VAL A 335 -1.38 12.25 9.79
C VAL A 335 -1.93 13.53 9.13
N ASP A 336 -1.56 14.69 9.67
CA ASP A 336 -2.06 16.00 9.24
C ASP A 336 -0.99 17.10 9.11
#